data_AF-A0A655JG62-F1
#
_entry.id   AF-A0A655JG62-F1
#
_cell.length_a   1.000
_cell.length_b   1.000
_cell.length_c   1.000
_cell.angle_alpha   90.00
_cell.angle_beta   90.00
_cell.angle_gamma   90.00
#
_symmetry.space_group_name_H-M   'P 1'
#
loop_
_entity.id
_entity.type
_entity.pdbx_description
1 polymer ?
#
loop_
_entity_poly.entity_id
_entity_poly.type
_entity_poly.pdbx_seq_one_letter_code
_entity_poly.pdbx_strand_id
1 'polypeptide(L)'
;MIRLAGEAGLRRAEAAQAHTGDLMDGGLLLVHGKGGKRRIVPISDYLAALIRDTPHGYLFPNGTGGHLTAEHVGKLVSRALPGDATMHTLRHRYATRAYRGSHNLRAVQQLLGHASIVTTERYTALCDDEVRAAAAAAW
;
A
#
# COMPACT_ATOMS: atom_id res chain seq x y z
N MET A 1 -2.28 5.58 8.96
CA MET A 1 -0.89 5.57 8.43
C MET A 1 -0.26 4.19 8.55
N ILE A 2 -0.09 3.66 9.77
CA ILE A 2 0.53 2.34 10.03
C ILE A 2 -0.09 1.22 9.18
N ARG A 3 -1.42 1.13 9.15
CA ARG A 3 -2.14 0.11 8.36
C ARG A 3 -1.86 0.19 6.86
N LEU A 4 -1.78 1.40 6.27
CA LEU A 4 -1.46 1.54 4.85
C LEU A 4 -0.07 0.99 4.50
N ALA A 5 0.92 1.13 5.38
CA ALA A 5 2.24 0.53 5.17
C ALA A 5 2.29 -0.97 5.53
N GLY A 6 1.61 -1.38 6.61
CA GLY A 6 1.66 -2.74 7.13
C GLY A 6 0.74 -3.74 6.43
N GLU A 7 -0.39 -3.27 5.89
CA GLU A 7 -1.43 -4.09 5.25
C GLU A 7 -1.54 -3.84 3.75
N ALA A 8 -1.14 -2.67 3.25
CA ALA A 8 -1.17 -2.37 1.81
C ALA A 8 0.22 -2.11 1.23
N GLY A 9 1.27 -2.22 2.05
CA GLY A 9 2.64 -2.06 1.62
C GLY A 9 2.99 -0.67 1.10
N LEU A 10 2.20 0.39 1.32
CA LEU A 10 2.43 1.70 0.72
C LEU A 10 3.75 2.35 1.18
N ARG A 11 4.40 3.07 0.25
CA ARG A 11 5.52 3.97 0.59
C ARG A 11 5.00 5.16 1.39
N ARG A 12 5.87 5.82 2.16
CA ARG A 12 5.51 7.04 2.92
C ARG A 12 4.81 8.12 2.09
N ALA A 13 5.28 8.35 0.85
CA ALA A 13 4.71 9.35 -0.05
C ALA A 13 3.37 8.92 -0.64
N GLU A 14 3.18 7.61 -0.87
CA GLU A 14 1.90 7.04 -1.34
C GLU A 14 0.86 7.13 -0.22
N ALA A 15 1.24 6.74 1.00
CA ALA A 15 0.36 6.84 2.17
C ALA A 15 -0.03 8.30 2.48
N ALA A 16 0.89 9.25 2.30
CA ALA A 16 0.60 10.67 2.47
C ALA A 16 -0.45 11.19 1.49
N GLN A 17 -0.42 10.73 0.24
CA GLN A 17 -1.34 11.15 -0.82
C GLN A 17 -2.65 10.34 -0.87
N ALA A 18 -2.81 9.34 -0.01
CA ALA A 18 -3.98 8.46 -0.04
C ALA A 18 -5.28 9.26 0.12
N HIS A 19 -6.23 9.01 -0.77
CA HIS A 19 -7.49 9.73 -0.85
C HIS A 19 -8.67 8.77 -0.74
N THR A 20 -9.76 9.18 -0.11
CA THR A 20 -10.99 8.37 0.02
C THR A 20 -11.57 7.95 -1.34
N GLY A 21 -11.51 8.87 -2.32
CA GLY A 21 -11.91 8.61 -3.71
C GLY A 21 -11.03 7.60 -4.48
N ASP A 22 -9.92 7.13 -3.91
CA ASP A 22 -9.12 6.05 -4.50
C ASP A 22 -9.60 4.65 -4.07
N LEU A 23 -10.57 4.57 -3.16
CA LEU A 23 -11.18 3.31 -2.78
C LEU A 23 -12.20 2.86 -3.83
N MET A 24 -12.01 1.64 -4.33
CA MET A 24 -12.88 0.98 -5.30
C MET A 24 -13.67 -0.14 -4.62
N ASP A 25 -14.74 -0.59 -5.28
CA ASP A 25 -15.52 -1.74 -4.84
C ASP A 25 -14.67 -3.01 -4.73
N GLY A 26 -15.07 -3.93 -3.83
CA GLY A 26 -14.37 -5.20 -3.63
C GLY A 26 -13.04 -5.11 -2.85
N GLY A 27 -12.86 -4.05 -2.07
CA GLY A 27 -11.71 -3.88 -1.17
C GLY A 27 -10.42 -3.61 -1.94
N LEU A 28 -10.49 -2.75 -2.96
CA LEU A 28 -9.38 -2.42 -3.84
C LEU A 28 -8.99 -0.95 -3.64
N LEU A 29 -7.71 -0.66 -3.46
CA LEU A 29 -7.18 0.69 -3.32
C LEU A 29 -6.33 1.07 -4.53
N LEU A 30 -6.68 2.15 -5.21
CA LEU A 30 -5.83 2.77 -6.23
C LEU A 30 -4.67 3.51 -5.56
N VAL A 31 -3.44 3.18 -5.95
CA VAL A 31 -2.23 3.79 -5.39
C VAL A 31 -1.44 4.52 -6.47
N HIS A 32 -1.22 5.81 -6.24
CA HIS A 32 -0.43 6.69 -7.09
C HIS A 32 1.05 6.65 -6.70
N GLY A 33 1.86 6.00 -7.52
CA GLY A 33 3.30 5.85 -7.36
C GLY A 33 4.13 6.93 -8.07
N LYS A 34 5.46 6.83 -7.93
CA LYS A 34 6.41 7.77 -8.55
C LYS A 34 6.30 7.77 -10.08
N GLY A 35 6.31 8.96 -10.67
CA GLY A 35 6.31 9.14 -12.13
C GLY A 35 4.97 8.85 -12.80
N GLY A 36 3.86 9.08 -12.10
CA GLY A 36 2.50 8.86 -12.64
C GLY A 36 2.09 7.39 -12.74
N LYS A 37 2.90 6.47 -12.22
CA LYS A 37 2.56 5.04 -12.22
C LYS A 37 1.42 4.79 -11.24
N ARG A 38 0.41 4.05 -11.67
CA ARG A 38 -0.73 3.65 -10.84
C ARG A 38 -0.73 2.14 -10.67
N ARG A 39 -1.20 1.66 -9.52
CA ARG A 39 -1.47 0.23 -9.28
C ARG A 39 -2.68 0.07 -8.39
N ILE A 40 -3.32 -1.07 -8.48
CA ILE A 40 -4.40 -1.46 -7.58
C ILE A 40 -3.81 -2.40 -6.54
N VAL A 41 -4.12 -2.15 -5.28
CA VAL A 41 -3.70 -2.98 -4.14
C VAL A 41 -4.97 -3.48 -3.45
N PRO A 42 -5.21 -4.81 -3.42
CA PRO A 42 -6.23 -5.36 -2.56
C PRO A 42 -5.92 -5.01 -1.10
N ILE A 43 -6.93 -4.63 -0.34
CA ILE A 43 -6.85 -4.26 1.08
C ILE A 43 -7.83 -5.08 1.92
N SER A 44 -7.58 -5.17 3.22
CA SER A 44 -8.49 -5.84 4.15
C SER A 44 -9.84 -5.12 4.21
N ASP A 45 -10.93 -5.86 4.46
CA ASP A 45 -12.28 -5.29 4.62
C ASP A 45 -12.32 -4.24 5.73
N TYR A 46 -11.54 -4.47 6.79
CA TYR A 46 -11.38 -3.54 7.89
C TYR A 46 -10.73 -2.22 7.45
N LEU A 47 -9.64 -2.27 6.69
CA LEU A 47 -9.00 -1.06 6.16
C LEU A 47 -9.92 -0.34 5.16
N ALA A 48 -10.65 -1.09 4.34
CA ALA A 48 -11.63 -0.52 3.41
C ALA A 48 -12.77 0.19 4.18
N ALA A 49 -13.26 -0.39 5.27
CA ALA A 49 -14.27 0.25 6.13
C ALA A 49 -13.77 1.55 6.76
N LEU A 50 -12.56 1.54 7.32
CA LEU A 50 -11.95 2.76 7.87
C LEU A 50 -11.83 3.88 6.83
N ILE A 51 -11.49 3.54 5.58
CA ILE A 51 -11.40 4.53 4.50
C ILE A 51 -12.80 5.06 4.14
N ARG A 52 -13.82 4.20 4.06
CA ARG A 52 -15.22 4.61 3.78
C ARG A 52 -15.79 5.53 4.85
N ASP A 53 -15.47 5.28 6.12
CA ASP A 53 -15.99 6.07 7.24
C ASP A 53 -15.26 7.41 7.39
N THR A 54 -14.20 7.65 6.61
CA THR A 54 -13.48 8.94 6.58
C THR A 54 -14.22 9.92 5.66
N PRO A 55 -14.40 11.20 6.04
CA PRO A 55 -14.95 12.22 5.16
C PRO A 55 -14.24 12.31 3.81
N HIS A 56 -14.98 12.64 2.75
CA HIS A 56 -14.40 12.76 1.42
C HIS A 56 -13.21 13.74 1.39
N GLY A 57 -12.09 13.31 0.83
CA GLY A 57 -10.82 14.03 0.90
C GLY A 57 -9.60 13.12 1.11
N TYR A 58 -8.45 13.75 1.36
CA TYR A 58 -7.22 13.07 1.75
C TYR A 58 -7.40 12.39 3.12
N LEU A 59 -6.86 11.18 3.28
CA LEU A 59 -6.88 10.46 4.55
C LEU A 59 -6.07 11.16 5.65
N PHE A 60 -5.07 11.97 5.26
CA PHE A 60 -4.24 12.74 6.17
C PHE A 60 -4.15 14.20 5.70
N PRO A 61 -5.19 15.01 5.92
CA PRO A 61 -5.23 16.39 5.45
C PRO A 61 -4.25 17.29 6.22
N ASN A 62 -3.75 18.33 5.57
CA ASN A 62 -2.85 19.33 6.18
C ASN A 62 -3.59 20.60 6.69
N GLY A 63 -4.91 20.67 6.54
CA GLY A 63 -5.72 21.84 6.93
C GLY A 63 -5.79 22.97 5.90
N THR A 64 -5.02 22.91 4.80
CA THR A 64 -5.01 23.93 3.72
C THR A 64 -5.54 23.40 2.39
N GLY A 65 -6.30 22.30 2.42
CA GLY A 65 -6.83 21.63 1.22
C GLY A 65 -5.88 20.62 0.57
N GLY A 66 -4.71 20.37 1.18
CA GLY A 66 -3.76 19.35 0.76
C GLY A 66 -3.63 18.22 1.77
N HIS A 67 -2.55 17.44 1.63
CA HIS A 67 -2.22 16.34 2.53
C HIS A 67 -0.92 16.60 3.30
N LEU A 68 -0.71 15.85 4.39
CA LEU A 68 0.55 15.89 5.14
C LEU A 68 1.74 15.54 4.25
N THR A 69 2.91 16.10 4.54
CA THR A 69 4.13 15.74 3.79
C THR A 69 4.54 14.31 4.09
N ALA A 70 5.18 13.66 3.12
CA ALA A 70 5.70 12.29 3.28
C ALA A 70 6.67 12.17 4.47
N GLU A 71 7.42 13.23 4.76
CA GLU A 71 8.31 13.31 5.91
C GLU A 71 7.52 13.35 7.23
N HIS A 72 6.47 14.17 7.31
CA HIS A 72 5.63 14.27 8.51
C HIS A 72 4.91 12.95 8.79
N VAL A 73 4.35 12.29 7.77
CA VAL A 73 3.78 10.95 7.90
C VAL A 73 4.80 9.96 8.46
N GLY A 74 6.04 9.98 7.94
CA GLY A 74 7.12 9.15 8.46
C GLY A 74 7.43 9.41 9.94
N LYS A 75 7.56 10.69 10.32
CA LYS A 75 7.80 11.12 11.71
C LYS A 75 6.69 10.66 12.66
N LEU A 76 5.43 10.82 12.28
CA LEU A 76 4.28 10.40 13.10
C LEU A 76 4.27 8.89 13.31
N VAL A 77 4.53 8.11 12.25
CA VAL A 77 4.57 6.65 12.34
C VAL A 77 5.72 6.18 13.22
N SER A 78 6.93 6.73 13.06
CA SER A 78 8.07 6.37 13.89
C SER A 78 7.85 6.69 15.38
N ARG A 79 7.18 7.80 15.70
CA ARG A 79 6.84 8.14 17.10
C ARG A 79 5.79 7.20 17.72
N ALA A 80 4.91 6.65 16.88
CA ALA A 80 3.81 5.81 17.33
C ALA A 80 4.18 4.33 17.45
N LEU A 81 5.37 3.92 16.99
CA LEU A 81 5.83 2.53 17.02
C LEU A 81 6.98 2.38 18.02
N PRO A 82 7.13 1.19 18.65
CA PRO A 82 8.25 0.93 19.54
C PRO A 82 9.57 0.79 18.77
N GLY A 83 10.66 1.23 19.40
CA GLY A 83 12.02 1.12 18.86
C GLY A 83 12.22 1.89 17.56
N ASP A 84 13.05 1.33 16.66
CA ASP A 84 13.39 1.94 15.37
C ASP A 84 12.42 1.55 14.24
N ALA A 85 11.19 1.16 14.57
CA ALA A 85 10.20 0.76 13.59
C ALA A 85 9.73 1.98 12.77
N THR A 86 9.75 1.83 11.44
CA THR A 86 9.39 2.90 10.50
C THR A 86 8.38 2.41 9.46
N MET A 87 7.87 3.32 8.64
CA MET A 87 7.12 2.99 7.42
C MET A 87 7.87 2.00 6.51
N HIS A 88 9.21 2.13 6.42
CA HIS A 88 10.02 1.20 5.63
C HIS A 88 10.01 -0.20 6.25
N THR A 89 10.16 -0.29 7.56
CA THR A 89 10.11 -1.56 8.32
C THR A 89 8.75 -2.25 8.16
N LEU A 90 7.65 -1.50 8.25
CA LEU A 90 6.29 -2.02 8.03
C LEU A 90 6.11 -2.56 6.61
N ARG A 91 6.54 -1.80 5.60
CA ARG A 91 6.48 -2.24 4.20
C ARG A 91 7.33 -3.48 3.94
N HIS A 92 8.51 -3.58 4.56
CA HIS A 92 9.34 -4.77 4.46
C HIS A 92 8.64 -5.98 5.08
N ARG A 93 8.05 -5.82 6.28
CA ARG A 93 7.24 -6.87 6.92
C ARG A 93 6.09 -7.32 6.02
N TYR A 94 5.36 -6.37 5.41
CA TYR A 94 4.31 -6.66 4.44
C TYR A 94 4.83 -7.53 3.29
N ALA A 95 5.93 -7.12 2.66
CA ALA A 95 6.55 -7.87 1.55
C ALA A 95 6.95 -9.29 1.95
N THR A 96 7.57 -9.45 3.12
CA THR A 96 7.97 -10.77 3.65
C THR A 96 6.75 -11.66 3.90
N ARG A 97 5.67 -11.13 4.50
CA ARG A 97 4.45 -11.91 4.76
C ARG A 97 3.73 -12.29 3.47
N ALA A 98 3.59 -11.34 2.54
CA ALA A 98 2.98 -11.58 1.23
C ALA A 98 3.71 -12.69 0.47
N TYR A 99 5.05 -12.64 0.47
CA TYR A 99 5.86 -13.67 -0.16
C TYR A 99 5.73 -15.02 0.55
N ARG A 100 5.76 -15.06 1.88
CA ARG A 100 5.63 -16.32 2.65
C ARG A 100 4.28 -17.00 2.46
N GLY A 101 3.20 -16.25 2.23
CA GLY A 101 1.89 -16.83 1.98
C GLY A 101 1.69 -17.27 0.53
N SER A 102 2.09 -16.43 -0.43
CA SER A 102 1.86 -16.70 -1.85
C SER A 102 2.93 -17.56 -2.51
N HIS A 103 4.16 -17.54 -1.98
CA HIS A 103 5.36 -18.03 -2.66
C HIS A 103 5.55 -17.47 -4.07
N ASN A 104 4.91 -16.33 -4.39
CA ASN A 104 4.90 -15.72 -5.71
C ASN A 104 5.56 -14.33 -5.65
N LEU A 105 6.84 -14.27 -6.01
CA LEU A 105 7.60 -13.02 -5.99
C LEU A 105 7.04 -11.97 -6.97
N ARG A 106 6.44 -12.39 -8.09
CA ARG A 106 5.85 -11.48 -9.08
C ARG A 106 4.59 -10.79 -8.54
N ALA A 107 3.71 -11.53 -7.86
CA ALA A 107 2.55 -10.96 -7.17
C ALA A 107 2.98 -9.91 -6.13
N VAL A 108 4.02 -10.22 -5.34
CA VAL A 108 4.59 -9.27 -4.36
C VAL A 108 5.16 -8.03 -5.05
N GLN A 109 5.86 -8.17 -6.18
CA GLN A 109 6.39 -7.03 -6.93
C GLN A 109 5.29 -6.11 -7.47
N GLN A 110 4.19 -6.70 -7.96
CA GLN A 110 3.02 -5.96 -8.42
C GLN A 110 2.39 -5.17 -7.26
N LEU A 111 2.15 -5.80 -6.10
CA LEU A 111 1.64 -5.13 -4.89
C LEU A 111 2.52 -3.96 -4.44
N LEU A 112 3.85 -4.11 -4.57
CA LEU A 112 4.82 -3.10 -4.15
C LEU A 112 5.08 -2.02 -5.21
N GLY A 113 4.60 -2.18 -6.45
CA GLY A 113 4.83 -1.20 -7.53
C GLY A 113 6.31 -1.04 -7.91
N HIS A 114 7.08 -2.13 -7.87
CA HIS A 114 8.48 -2.11 -8.28
C HIS A 114 8.59 -2.06 -9.80
N ALA A 115 9.15 -0.95 -10.31
CA ALA A 115 9.19 -0.59 -11.72
C ALA A 115 10.18 -1.39 -12.59
N SER A 116 10.82 -2.46 -12.10
CA SER A 116 11.79 -3.23 -12.90
C SER A 116 11.91 -4.66 -12.40
N ILE A 117 11.46 -5.60 -13.23
CA ILE A 117 12.35 -6.65 -13.71
C ILE A 117 12.66 -6.22 -15.15
N VAL A 118 13.94 -6.14 -15.52
CA VAL A 118 14.33 -5.96 -16.92
C VAL A 118 13.67 -7.07 -17.74
N THR A 119 12.86 -6.60 -18.67
CA THR A 119 12.28 -7.17 -19.87
C THR A 119 12.77 -8.55 -20.31
N THR A 120 11.79 -9.40 -20.61
CA THR A 120 11.68 -10.23 -21.82
C THR A 120 11.59 -11.75 -21.58
N GLU A 121 10.51 -12.33 -22.15
CA GLU A 121 10.38 -13.73 -22.64
C GLU A 121 9.97 -14.90 -21.72
N ARG A 122 9.17 -14.67 -20.68
CA ARG A 122 8.28 -15.75 -20.18
C ARG A 122 6.98 -15.21 -19.57
N TYR A 123 6.01 -15.06 -20.47
CA TYR A 123 4.64 -14.64 -20.20
C TYR A 123 3.91 -15.70 -19.35
N THR A 124 3.42 -15.26 -18.21
CA THR A 124 2.25 -15.82 -17.54
C THR A 124 1.50 -14.60 -17.03
N ALA A 125 0.29 -14.38 -17.54
CA ALA A 125 -0.61 -13.39 -16.95
C ALA A 125 -0.80 -13.81 -15.49
N LEU A 126 -0.37 -12.96 -14.56
CA LEU A 126 -0.69 -13.18 -13.15
C LEU A 126 -2.21 -13.14 -13.03
N CYS A 127 -2.79 -14.16 -12.39
CA CYS A 127 -4.21 -14.11 -12.08
C CYS A 127 -4.44 -13.11 -10.94
N ASP A 128 -5.51 -12.32 -11.01
CA ASP A 128 -5.88 -11.38 -9.94
C ASP A 128 -6.05 -12.09 -8.59
N ASP A 129 -6.43 -13.38 -8.60
CA ASP A 129 -6.53 -14.23 -7.42
C ASP A 129 -5.18 -14.45 -6.73
N GLU A 130 -4.08 -14.58 -7.48
CA GLU A 130 -2.74 -14.73 -6.90
C GLU A 130 -2.28 -13.45 -6.21
N VAL A 131 -2.59 -12.30 -6.81
CA VAL A 131 -2.29 -10.98 -6.25
C VAL A 131 -3.12 -10.74 -4.98
N ARG A 132 -4.39 -11.10 -5.00
CA ARG A 132 -5.28 -11.02 -3.84
C ARG A 132 -4.85 -11.96 -2.72
N ALA A 133 -4.49 -13.21 -3.03
CA ALA A 133 -3.98 -14.17 -2.05
C ALA A 133 -2.67 -13.69 -1.40
N ALA A 134 -1.76 -13.10 -2.20
CA ALA A 134 -0.53 -12.51 -1.67
C ALA A 134 -0.80 -11.33 -0.73
N ALA A 135 -1.74 -10.44 -1.07
CA ALA A 135 -2.15 -9.36 -0.19
C ALA A 135 -2.81 -9.88 1.09
N ALA A 136 -3.69 -10.88 0.97
CA ALA A 136 -4.39 -11.50 2.09
C ALA A 136 -3.46 -12.13 3.12
N ALA A 137 -2.36 -12.74 2.68
CA ALA A 137 -1.35 -13.29 3.58
C ALA A 137 -0.59 -12.22 4.40
N ALA A 138 -0.67 -10.96 4.00
CA ALA A 138 0.18 -9.90 4.50
C ALA A 138 -0.43 -9.07 5.64
N TRP A 139 -1.77 -9.01 5.75
CA TRP A 139 -2.46 -8.38 6.89
C TRP A 139 -2.69 -9.34 8.05
#